data_AF-A0A8H8CFI7-F1
#
_entry.id   AF-A0A8H8CFI7-F1
#
_cell.length_a   1.000
_cell.length_b   1.000
_cell.length_c   1.000
_cell.angle_alpha   90.00
_cell.angle_beta   90.00
_cell.angle_gamma   90.00
#
_symmetry.space_group_name_H-M   'P 1'
#
loop_
_entity.id
_entity.type
_entity.pdbx_description
1 polymer ?
#
loop_
_entity_poly.entity_id
_entity_poly.type
_entity_poly.pdbx_seq_one_letter_code
_entity_poly.pdbx_strand_id
1 'polypeptide(L)'
;MSNEASPGDTRAAPNFSMRLPACGITINLTNSQLEMLISRGMFNLPRANESGGGSSPATYPPILGPPFVRSNTQWREPWIESILDIFPCVSHSMILAIARHEFIPLNLYQLNSVTDPSAPRAGSLDDYPDFLSVLEPLCVYFQILGSYAATGGDANAVLSVQKAFTGYCLHLSKLSRTYQWQHVLQYHLHFFRRRSFEMLAGDFSGWLVPENELVGLYLVGRNRLRAASFKSDRTKFSPGSSSSSSSGTDPYTT
;
A
#
# COMPACT_ATOMS: atom_id res chain seq x y z
N MET A 1 -17.29 -25.99 -47.72
CA MET A 1 -16.08 -25.49 -47.04
C MET A 1 -16.54 -24.92 -45.72
N SER A 2 -16.35 -25.64 -44.63
CA SER A 2 -16.88 -25.29 -43.31
C SER A 2 -15.76 -24.69 -42.48
N ASN A 3 -15.92 -23.47 -42.01
CA ASN A 3 -14.99 -22.86 -41.06
C ASN A 3 -15.44 -23.18 -39.63
N GLU A 4 -14.71 -24.04 -38.93
CA GLU A 4 -14.84 -24.15 -37.48
C GLU A 4 -14.19 -22.94 -36.79
N ALA A 5 -14.91 -22.34 -35.85
CA ALA A 5 -14.40 -21.26 -35.02
C ALA A 5 -13.70 -21.84 -33.78
N SER A 6 -12.42 -21.48 -33.58
CA SER A 6 -11.63 -21.95 -32.44
C SER A 6 -12.11 -21.30 -31.13
N PRO A 7 -12.32 -22.05 -30.03
CA PRO A 7 -12.81 -21.52 -28.77
C PRO A 7 -11.74 -20.74 -28.01
N GLY A 8 -12.17 -19.66 -27.33
CA GLY A 8 -11.28 -18.65 -26.77
C GLY A 8 -10.41 -19.09 -25.60
N ASP A 9 -9.13 -18.72 -25.68
CA ASP A 9 -8.10 -18.92 -24.67
C ASP A 9 -8.42 -18.10 -23.39
N THR A 10 -9.09 -18.74 -22.43
CA THR A 10 -9.51 -18.10 -21.17
C THR A 10 -8.30 -18.02 -20.23
N ARG A 11 -7.50 -16.99 -20.43
CA ARG A 11 -6.23 -16.75 -19.74
C ARG A 11 -6.45 -16.57 -18.23
N ALA A 12 -6.21 -17.63 -17.47
CA ALA A 12 -6.37 -17.64 -16.00
C ALA A 12 -5.54 -16.53 -15.34
N ALA A 13 -6.14 -15.82 -14.38
CA ALA A 13 -5.44 -14.78 -13.63
C ALA A 13 -4.30 -15.40 -12.79
N PRO A 14 -3.11 -14.79 -12.75
CA PRO A 14 -2.00 -15.30 -11.96
C PRO A 14 -2.35 -15.30 -10.47
N ASN A 15 -2.30 -16.49 -9.85
CA ASN A 15 -2.40 -16.66 -8.41
C ASN A 15 -1.11 -16.15 -7.75
N PHE A 16 -1.11 -14.89 -7.32
CA PHE A 16 -0.06 -14.34 -6.49
C PHE A 16 -0.19 -14.84 -5.06
N SER A 17 0.79 -15.63 -4.62
CA SER A 17 0.96 -16.08 -3.24
C SER A 17 2.11 -15.29 -2.62
N MET A 18 1.78 -14.27 -1.82
CA MET A 18 2.77 -13.48 -1.08
C MET A 18 3.16 -14.22 0.20
N ARG A 19 4.42 -14.67 0.27
CA ARG A 19 5.07 -15.08 1.52
C ARG A 19 5.86 -13.89 2.06
N LEU A 20 5.29 -13.19 3.04
CA LEU A 20 6.03 -12.16 3.79
C LEU A 20 7.16 -12.82 4.60
N PRO A 21 8.44 -12.42 4.43
CA PRO A 21 9.56 -13.02 5.14
C PRO A 21 9.83 -12.32 6.49
N ALA A 22 8.93 -12.47 7.47
CA ALA A 22 9.23 -12.11 8.86
C ALA A 22 8.38 -12.92 9.88
N CYS A 23 9.04 -13.43 10.93
CA CYS A 23 8.48 -13.96 12.19
C CYS A 23 7.06 -14.54 12.20
N GLY A 24 6.93 -15.81 11.79
CA GLY A 24 6.00 -16.79 12.38
C GLY A 24 4.49 -16.65 12.11
N ILE A 25 3.97 -15.44 11.89
CA ILE A 25 2.53 -15.20 11.71
C ILE A 25 2.19 -15.30 10.21
N THR A 26 1.79 -16.50 9.79
CA THR A 26 1.38 -16.75 8.40
C THR A 26 -0.05 -16.28 8.16
N ILE A 27 -0.24 -15.14 7.51
CA ILE A 27 -1.55 -14.69 7.02
C ILE A 27 -1.59 -14.84 5.50
N ASN A 28 -2.04 -16.00 5.03
CA ASN A 28 -2.26 -16.24 3.60
C ASN A 28 -3.51 -15.48 3.13
N LEU A 29 -3.32 -14.34 2.46
CA LEU A 29 -4.37 -13.59 1.79
C LEU A 29 -4.06 -13.51 0.29
N THR A 30 -4.90 -14.14 -0.54
CA THR A 30 -4.93 -13.86 -1.99
C THR A 30 -5.31 -12.40 -2.22
N ASN A 31 -5.05 -11.85 -3.42
CA ASN A 31 -5.56 -10.54 -3.80
C ASN A 31 -7.10 -10.43 -3.58
N SER A 32 -7.87 -11.49 -3.87
CA SER A 32 -9.32 -11.51 -3.61
C SER A 32 -9.70 -11.59 -2.13
N GLN A 33 -8.90 -12.22 -1.28
CA GLN A 33 -9.10 -12.24 0.18
C GLN A 33 -8.70 -10.92 0.82
N LEU A 34 -7.61 -10.29 0.34
CA LEU A 34 -7.24 -8.94 0.72
C LEU A 34 -8.35 -7.95 0.32
N GLU A 35 -8.82 -7.98 -0.93
CA GLU A 35 -9.99 -7.19 -1.38
C GLU A 35 -11.26 -7.51 -0.57
N MET A 36 -11.48 -8.75 -0.11
CA MET A 36 -12.60 -9.09 0.78
C MET A 36 -12.44 -8.50 2.19
N LEU A 37 -11.24 -8.56 2.79
CA LEU A 37 -10.95 -7.94 4.09
C LEU A 37 -11.17 -6.42 4.01
N ILE A 38 -10.63 -5.83 2.94
CA ILE A 38 -10.79 -4.44 2.53
C ILE A 38 -12.27 -4.07 2.39
N SER A 39 -13.04 -4.86 1.63
CA SER A 39 -14.45 -4.58 1.35
C SER A 39 -15.36 -4.82 2.57
N ARG A 40 -14.99 -5.72 3.49
CA ARG A 40 -15.69 -5.94 4.76
C ARG A 40 -15.31 -4.93 5.85
N GLY A 41 -14.12 -4.32 5.77
CA GLY A 41 -13.65 -3.32 6.73
C GLY A 41 -14.28 -1.93 6.56
N MET A 42 -14.96 -1.67 5.44
CA MET A 42 -15.58 -0.37 5.17
C MET A 42 -17.05 -0.31 5.66
N PHE A 43 -17.31 0.72 6.47
CA PHE A 43 -18.63 1.18 6.94
C PHE A 43 -19.40 0.30 7.96
N ASN A 44 -18.96 0.40 9.22
CA ASN A 44 -19.89 0.54 10.35
C ASN A 44 -19.29 1.49 11.40
N LEU A 45 -19.12 2.76 11.02
CA LEU A 45 -18.98 3.86 11.97
C LEU A 45 -20.40 4.24 12.43
N PRO A 46 -20.73 4.19 13.73
CA PRO A 46 -22.03 4.66 14.22
C PRO A 46 -22.18 6.15 13.90
N ARG A 47 -23.11 6.49 13.00
CA ARG A 47 -23.45 7.88 12.68
C ARG A 47 -24.25 8.45 13.85
N ALA A 48 -23.55 9.04 14.81
CA ALA A 48 -24.17 9.78 15.91
C ALA A 48 -24.71 11.13 15.41
N ASN A 49 -25.95 11.15 14.89
CA ASN A 49 -26.96 12.18 15.16
C ASN A 49 -28.28 11.82 14.44
N GLU A 50 -29.40 11.71 15.17
CA GLU A 50 -30.50 12.70 15.13
C GLU A 50 -31.69 12.27 16.00
N SER A 51 -32.34 13.27 16.59
CA SER A 51 -33.44 13.14 17.54
C SER A 51 -34.80 13.26 16.87
N GLY A 52 -35.74 12.36 17.18
CA GLY A 52 -37.18 12.61 17.02
C GLY A 52 -37.99 11.47 16.40
N GLY A 53 -39.21 11.26 16.92
CA GLY A 53 -40.20 10.34 16.35
C GLY A 53 -40.44 9.10 17.23
N GLY A 54 -41.40 9.20 18.15
CA GLY A 54 -41.77 8.07 19.02
C GLY A 54 -42.58 7.01 18.28
N SER A 55 -42.03 5.80 18.21
CA SER A 55 -42.77 4.55 17.94
C SER A 55 -42.14 3.44 18.78
N SER A 56 -42.94 2.71 19.57
CA SER A 56 -42.44 1.70 20.52
C SER A 56 -41.52 0.68 19.82
N PRO A 57 -40.27 0.50 20.29
CA PRO A 57 -39.35 -0.44 19.66
C PRO A 57 -39.82 -1.87 19.92
N ALA A 58 -39.96 -2.65 18.85
CA ALA A 58 -40.02 -4.10 18.98
C ALA A 58 -38.72 -4.55 19.66
N THR A 59 -38.83 -5.22 20.81
CA THR A 59 -37.67 -5.71 21.56
C THR A 59 -37.11 -6.94 20.86
N TYR A 60 -36.29 -6.72 19.83
CA TYR A 60 -35.45 -7.77 19.28
C TYR A 60 -34.45 -8.22 20.35
N PRO A 61 -34.27 -9.53 20.57
CA PRO A 61 -33.24 -10.00 21.48
C PRO A 61 -31.88 -9.52 20.97
N PRO A 62 -30.97 -9.05 21.84
CA PRO A 62 -29.65 -8.64 21.41
C PRO A 62 -28.98 -9.83 20.73
N ILE A 63 -28.50 -9.63 19.49
CA ILE A 63 -27.71 -10.61 18.76
C ILE A 63 -26.35 -10.69 19.45
N LEU A 64 -26.29 -11.49 20.50
CA LEU A 64 -25.07 -11.91 21.16
C LEU A 64 -24.30 -12.79 20.19
N GLY A 65 -23.45 -12.16 19.38
CA GLY A 65 -22.37 -12.85 18.69
C GLY A 65 -21.53 -13.64 19.71
N PRO A 66 -20.89 -14.75 19.28
CA PRO A 66 -20.08 -15.56 20.19
C PRO A 66 -19.06 -14.65 20.89
N PRO A 67 -18.96 -14.69 22.23
CA PRO A 67 -17.99 -13.86 22.93
C PRO A 67 -16.59 -14.20 22.43
N PHE A 68 -15.74 -13.18 22.29
CA PHE A 68 -14.31 -13.37 22.03
C PHE A 68 -13.66 -13.97 23.29
N VAL A 69 -13.82 -15.29 23.44
CA VAL A 69 -13.15 -16.06 24.48
C VAL A 69 -11.66 -15.94 24.23
N ARG A 70 -10.94 -15.25 25.12
CA ARG A 70 -9.48 -15.34 25.16
C ARG A 70 -9.16 -16.81 25.35
N SER A 71 -8.48 -17.41 24.38
CA SER A 71 -8.04 -18.81 24.46
C SER A 71 -7.24 -18.98 25.76
N ASN A 72 -7.81 -19.67 26.75
CA ASN A 72 -7.15 -19.96 28.03
C ASN A 72 -6.15 -21.11 27.85
N THR A 73 -5.29 -20.94 26.86
CA THR A 73 -4.18 -21.83 26.56
C THR A 73 -2.97 -21.37 27.35
N GLN A 74 -2.42 -22.29 28.13
CA GLN A 74 -1.28 -22.18 29.04
C GLN A 74 0.08 -21.93 28.32
N TRP A 75 0.07 -21.16 27.24
CA TRP A 75 1.29 -20.58 26.67
C TRP A 75 1.79 -19.51 27.65
N ARG A 76 3.12 -19.37 27.78
CA ARG A 76 3.74 -18.34 28.64
C ARG A 76 3.08 -16.99 28.35
N GLU A 77 2.78 -16.20 29.38
CA GLU A 77 2.29 -14.81 29.29
C GLU A 77 2.98 -14.04 28.13
N PRO A 78 2.40 -13.97 26.91
CA PRO A 78 3.18 -13.68 25.69
C PRO A 78 3.64 -12.22 25.60
N TRP A 79 3.08 -11.38 26.45
CA TRP A 79 3.27 -9.93 26.54
C TRP A 79 4.55 -9.52 27.28
N ILE A 80 5.42 -10.47 27.65
CA ILE A 80 6.78 -10.20 28.20
C ILE A 80 7.88 -10.43 27.14
N GLU A 81 7.56 -10.92 25.94
CA GLU A 81 8.54 -10.95 24.85
C GLU A 81 8.96 -9.52 24.48
N SER A 82 10.27 -9.26 24.43
CA SER A 82 10.77 -7.94 24.07
C SER A 82 10.35 -7.64 22.63
N ILE A 83 10.10 -6.37 22.32
CA ILE A 83 9.86 -5.95 20.92
C ILE A 83 11.04 -6.35 20.00
N LEU A 84 12.24 -6.51 20.56
CA LEU A 84 13.42 -7.01 19.86
C LEU A 84 13.34 -8.51 19.55
N ASP A 85 12.68 -9.31 20.40
CA ASP A 85 12.49 -10.75 20.22
C ASP A 85 11.41 -11.03 19.17
N ILE A 86 10.41 -10.14 19.06
CA ILE A 86 9.33 -10.19 18.05
C ILE A 86 9.87 -9.83 16.65
N PHE A 87 10.80 -8.85 16.57
CA PHE A 87 11.36 -8.34 15.31
C PHE A 87 12.90 -8.51 15.22
N PRO A 88 13.45 -9.74 15.35
CA PRO A 88 14.88 -10.00 15.43
C PRO A 88 15.64 -9.70 14.13
N CYS A 89 14.92 -9.60 13.00
CA CYS A 89 15.49 -9.26 11.69
C CYS A 89 15.54 -7.74 11.43
N VAL A 90 14.97 -6.92 12.31
CA VAL A 90 14.97 -5.45 12.18
C VAL A 90 16.01 -4.87 13.13
N SER A 91 16.86 -3.96 12.63
CA SER A 91 17.86 -3.30 13.49
C SER A 91 17.20 -2.60 14.68
N HIS A 92 17.76 -2.79 15.87
CA HIS A 92 17.34 -2.10 17.09
C HIS A 92 17.29 -0.57 16.90
N SER A 93 18.23 0.01 16.15
CA SER A 93 18.21 1.45 15.83
C SER A 93 16.97 1.88 15.04
N MET A 94 16.47 1.03 14.14
CA MET A 94 15.26 1.28 13.37
C MET A 94 14.01 1.10 14.23
N ILE A 95 13.95 0.08 15.08
CA ILE A 95 12.83 -0.13 16.02
C ILE A 95 12.67 1.11 16.93
N LEU A 96 13.78 1.65 17.46
CA LEU A 96 13.77 2.88 18.25
C LEU A 96 13.35 4.11 17.44
N ALA A 97 13.83 4.27 16.21
CA ALA A 97 13.43 5.37 15.33
C ALA A 97 11.92 5.31 14.97
N ILE A 98 11.36 4.11 14.83
CA ILE A 98 9.92 3.90 14.61
C ILE A 98 9.13 4.27 15.87
N ALA A 99 9.54 3.77 17.03
CA ALA A 99 8.90 4.05 18.32
C ALA A 99 8.94 5.55 18.71
N ARG A 100 9.94 6.29 18.22
CA ARG A 100 10.06 7.76 18.38
C ARG A 100 9.42 8.58 17.25
N HIS A 101 8.85 7.93 16.24
CA HIS A 101 8.36 8.57 15.01
C HIS A 101 9.41 9.39 14.21
N GLU A 102 10.70 9.16 14.48
CA GLU A 102 11.86 9.74 13.79
C GLU A 102 12.21 8.98 12.49
N PHE A 103 11.51 7.88 12.19
CA PHE A 103 11.79 7.01 11.06
C PHE A 103 11.60 7.72 9.69
N ILE A 104 12.64 7.65 8.86
CA ILE A 104 12.65 8.28 7.53
C ILE A 104 11.90 7.38 6.53
N PRO A 105 10.88 7.88 5.80
CA PRO A 105 10.08 7.06 4.87
C PRO A 105 10.90 6.38 3.75
N LEU A 106 12.01 6.98 3.32
CA LEU A 106 12.91 6.40 2.33
C LEU A 106 13.60 5.12 2.83
N ASN A 107 13.78 4.94 4.15
CA ASN A 107 14.42 3.77 4.74
C ASN A 107 13.46 2.58 4.91
N LEU A 108 12.19 2.70 4.52
CA LEU A 108 11.16 1.67 4.72
C LEU A 108 11.60 0.31 4.15
N TYR A 109 12.24 0.25 2.98
CA TYR A 109 12.79 -0.97 2.36
C TYR A 109 13.70 -1.79 3.29
N GLN A 110 14.40 -1.15 4.22
CA GLN A 110 15.31 -1.81 5.16
C GLN A 110 14.55 -2.73 6.13
N LEU A 111 13.24 -2.48 6.35
CA LEU A 111 12.38 -3.35 7.17
C LEU A 111 12.10 -4.72 6.50
N ASN A 112 12.36 -4.85 5.20
CA ASN A 112 12.21 -6.09 4.44
C ASN A 112 13.58 -6.73 4.10
N SER A 113 14.70 -6.21 4.64
CA SER A 113 16.05 -6.65 4.23
C SER A 113 16.47 -8.03 4.77
N VAL A 114 15.55 -8.80 5.35
CA VAL A 114 15.74 -10.20 5.77
C VAL A 114 16.24 -11.06 4.61
N THR A 115 15.85 -10.71 3.38
CA THR A 115 16.08 -11.53 2.18
C THR A 115 17.48 -11.38 1.58
N ASP A 116 18.20 -10.26 1.79
CA ASP A 116 19.56 -10.08 1.26
C ASP A 116 20.34 -8.97 2.00
N PRO A 117 21.27 -9.31 2.92
CA PRO A 117 22.15 -8.35 3.59
C PRO A 117 23.32 -7.86 2.72
N SER A 118 23.50 -8.39 1.51
CA SER A 118 24.66 -8.12 0.65
C SER A 118 24.42 -7.04 -0.42
N ALA A 119 23.17 -6.60 -0.61
CA ALA A 119 22.81 -5.55 -1.56
C ALA A 119 22.92 -4.13 -0.94
N PRO A 120 23.91 -3.29 -1.33
CA PRO A 120 24.01 -1.91 -0.88
C PRO A 120 22.93 -1.04 -1.55
N ARG A 121 21.71 -1.06 -0.99
CA ARG A 121 20.58 -0.25 -1.43
C ARG A 121 20.64 1.14 -0.81
N ALA A 122 20.57 2.16 -1.66
CA ALA A 122 20.82 3.55 -1.30
C ALA A 122 19.58 4.30 -0.74
N GLY A 123 18.41 3.64 -0.67
CA GLY A 123 17.16 4.30 -0.32
C GLY A 123 16.70 5.22 -1.45
N SER A 124 16.75 4.74 -2.68
CA SER A 124 16.26 5.47 -3.85
C SER A 124 14.78 5.18 -4.12
N LEU A 125 14.20 5.87 -5.09
CA LEU A 125 12.83 5.57 -5.56
C LEU A 125 12.76 4.22 -6.30
N ASP A 126 13.90 3.75 -6.82
CA ASP A 126 14.01 2.49 -7.58
C ASP A 126 13.95 1.26 -6.66
N ASP A 127 14.22 1.43 -5.36
CA ASP A 127 13.99 0.40 -4.33
C ASP A 127 12.49 0.02 -4.19
N TYR A 128 11.58 0.82 -4.76
CA TYR A 128 10.13 0.65 -4.69
C TYR A 128 9.47 0.52 -6.09
N PRO A 129 9.67 -0.58 -6.84
CA PRO A 129 9.16 -0.73 -8.20
C PRO A 129 7.62 -0.79 -8.31
N ASP A 130 6.92 -1.21 -7.25
CA ASP A 130 5.45 -1.36 -7.26
C ASP A 130 4.79 -1.14 -5.88
N PHE A 131 3.46 -1.26 -5.82
CA PHE A 131 2.68 -1.12 -4.59
C PHE A 131 3.08 -2.12 -3.49
N LEU A 132 3.47 -3.34 -3.84
CA LEU A 132 3.80 -4.38 -2.88
C LEU A 132 5.15 -4.09 -2.21
N SER A 133 6.13 -3.61 -2.98
CA SER A 133 7.45 -3.20 -2.46
C SER A 133 7.39 -2.11 -1.37
N VAL A 134 6.32 -1.30 -1.32
CA VAL A 134 6.02 -0.40 -0.20
C VAL A 134 5.15 -1.09 0.86
N LEU A 135 4.13 -1.85 0.45
CA LEU A 135 3.18 -2.47 1.39
C LEU A 135 3.85 -3.42 2.37
N GLU A 136 4.73 -4.32 1.92
CA GLU A 136 5.37 -5.31 2.80
C GLU A 136 6.13 -4.67 3.98
N PRO A 137 7.10 -3.75 3.76
CA PRO A 137 7.76 -3.07 4.87
C PRO A 137 6.86 -2.09 5.63
N LEU A 138 5.80 -1.55 5.00
CA LEU A 138 4.79 -0.73 5.70
C LEU A 138 3.98 -1.55 6.72
N CYS A 139 3.67 -2.82 6.41
CA CYS A 139 3.08 -3.75 7.37
C CYS A 139 4.00 -3.93 8.59
N VAL A 140 5.30 -4.16 8.37
CA VAL A 140 6.29 -4.30 9.45
C VAL A 140 6.38 -3.03 10.29
N TYR A 141 6.43 -1.85 9.67
CA TYR A 141 6.40 -0.56 10.36
C TYR A 141 5.20 -0.42 11.31
N PHE A 142 3.99 -0.70 10.83
CA PHE A 142 2.77 -0.61 11.65
C PHE A 142 2.61 -1.74 12.68
N GLN A 143 3.20 -2.92 12.44
CA GLN A 143 3.29 -3.97 13.45
C GLN A 143 4.22 -3.57 14.60
N ILE A 144 5.39 -3.00 14.31
CA ILE A 144 6.31 -2.47 15.34
C ILE A 144 5.61 -1.41 16.18
N LEU A 145 4.90 -0.46 15.54
CA LEU A 145 4.11 0.55 16.25
C LEU A 145 2.99 -0.05 17.10
N GLY A 146 2.27 -1.05 16.57
CA GLY A 146 1.19 -1.73 17.30
C GLY A 146 1.71 -2.46 18.54
N SER A 147 2.83 -3.18 18.41
CA SER A 147 3.50 -3.83 19.53
C SER A 147 4.03 -2.81 20.54
N TYR A 148 4.61 -1.70 20.08
CA TYR A 148 5.09 -0.64 20.98
C TYR A 148 3.94 -0.01 21.77
N ALA A 149 2.84 0.36 21.12
CA ALA A 149 1.62 0.86 21.77
C ALA A 149 1.05 -0.13 22.78
N ALA A 150 1.11 -1.45 22.49
CA ALA A 150 0.67 -2.49 23.41
C ALA A 150 1.53 -2.56 24.70
N THR A 151 2.82 -2.24 24.65
CA THR A 151 3.66 -2.22 25.87
C THR A 151 3.26 -1.11 26.85
N GLY A 152 2.64 -0.03 26.36
CA GLY A 152 2.05 1.03 27.18
C GLY A 152 0.70 0.64 27.82
N GLY A 153 0.14 -0.53 27.49
CA GLY A 153 -1.15 -1.00 28.01
C GLY A 153 -2.40 -0.31 27.41
N ASP A 154 -2.23 0.65 26.49
CA ASP A 154 -3.36 1.37 25.88
C ASP A 154 -3.92 0.63 24.65
N ALA A 155 -5.00 -0.12 24.89
CA ALA A 155 -5.75 -0.80 23.84
C ALA A 155 -6.37 0.17 22.79
N ASN A 156 -6.63 1.44 23.15
CA ASN A 156 -7.15 2.43 22.21
C ASN A 156 -6.05 2.93 21.28
N ALA A 157 -4.82 3.12 21.77
CA ALA A 157 -3.66 3.41 20.93
C ALA A 157 -3.43 2.28 19.91
N VAL A 158 -3.39 1.01 20.36
CA VAL A 158 -3.26 -0.15 19.47
C VAL A 158 -4.37 -0.18 18.41
N LEU A 159 -5.64 0.03 18.80
CA LEU A 159 -6.75 0.08 17.86
C LEU A 159 -6.64 1.24 16.87
N SER A 160 -6.12 2.39 17.30
CA SER A 160 -5.93 3.59 16.47
C SER A 160 -4.83 3.37 15.43
N VAL A 161 -3.70 2.77 15.83
CA VAL A 161 -2.62 2.33 14.93
C VAL A 161 -3.16 1.38 13.85
N GLN A 162 -3.94 0.37 14.24
CA GLN A 162 -4.49 -0.62 13.29
C GLN A 162 -5.54 -0.03 12.32
N LYS A 163 -6.37 0.90 12.81
CA LYS A 163 -7.31 1.66 11.96
C LYS A 163 -6.54 2.52 10.94
N ALA A 164 -5.56 3.29 11.40
CA ALA A 164 -4.70 4.14 10.58
C ALA A 164 -4.01 3.35 9.47
N PHE A 165 -3.33 2.25 9.83
CA PHE A 165 -2.72 1.31 8.88
C PHE A 165 -3.71 0.85 7.81
N THR A 166 -4.85 0.29 8.24
CA THR A 166 -5.86 -0.26 7.33
C THR A 166 -6.41 0.80 6.38
N GLY A 167 -6.85 1.94 6.92
CA GLY A 167 -7.40 3.05 6.13
C GLY A 167 -6.38 3.62 5.13
N TYR A 168 -5.11 3.68 5.52
CA TYR A 168 -4.05 4.16 4.64
C TYR A 168 -3.71 3.17 3.52
N CYS A 169 -3.63 1.86 3.82
CA CYS A 169 -3.41 0.83 2.82
C CYS A 169 -4.55 0.78 1.78
N LEU A 170 -5.80 0.97 2.20
CA LEU A 170 -6.95 1.13 1.32
C LEU A 170 -6.77 2.32 0.36
N HIS A 171 -6.41 3.48 0.90
CA HIS A 171 -6.19 4.69 0.13
C HIS A 171 -5.04 4.52 -0.86
N LEU A 172 -3.89 4.02 -0.43
CA LEU A 172 -2.70 3.82 -1.27
C LEU A 172 -2.95 2.79 -2.39
N SER A 173 -3.71 1.72 -2.11
CA SER A 173 -4.16 0.73 -3.11
C SER A 173 -5.08 1.36 -4.16
N LYS A 174 -6.02 2.24 -3.74
CA LYS A 174 -6.86 3.00 -4.66
C LYS A 174 -6.03 3.95 -5.55
N LEU A 175 -5.05 4.65 -4.97
CA LEU A 175 -4.17 5.55 -5.72
C LEU A 175 -3.30 4.81 -6.74
N SER A 176 -2.71 3.65 -6.40
CA SER A 176 -1.84 2.87 -7.29
C SER A 176 -2.58 2.31 -8.52
N ARG A 177 -3.90 2.08 -8.41
CA ARG A 177 -4.77 1.70 -9.53
C ARG A 177 -5.04 2.88 -10.47
N THR A 178 -5.24 4.09 -9.93
CA THR A 178 -5.64 5.27 -10.70
C THR A 178 -4.46 6.02 -11.35
N TYR A 179 -3.37 6.21 -10.61
CA TYR A 179 -2.25 7.08 -10.97
C TYR A 179 -0.97 6.29 -11.26
N GLN A 180 -0.03 6.91 -11.99
CA GLN A 180 1.27 6.29 -12.26
C GLN A 180 2.04 6.07 -10.95
N TRP A 181 2.59 4.87 -10.76
CA TRP A 181 3.17 4.44 -9.49
C TRP A 181 4.23 5.39 -8.92
N GLN A 182 5.17 5.87 -9.75
CA GLN A 182 6.20 6.84 -9.35
C GLN A 182 5.64 8.11 -8.69
N HIS A 183 4.47 8.58 -9.12
CA HIS A 183 3.80 9.74 -8.51
C HIS A 183 3.05 9.38 -7.23
N VAL A 184 2.55 8.14 -7.12
CA VAL A 184 1.94 7.61 -5.89
C VAL A 184 3.01 7.37 -4.80
N LEU A 185 4.20 6.95 -5.19
CA LEU A 185 5.36 6.83 -4.30
C LEU A 185 5.80 8.20 -3.76
N GLN A 186 5.88 9.22 -4.61
CA GLN A 186 6.13 10.60 -4.17
C GLN A 186 5.06 11.11 -3.19
N TYR A 187 3.78 10.89 -3.50
CA TYR A 187 2.68 11.18 -2.57
C TYR A 187 2.87 10.43 -1.23
N HIS A 188 3.22 9.14 -1.26
CA HIS A 188 3.43 8.32 -0.07
C HIS A 188 4.54 8.88 0.82
N LEU A 189 5.73 9.17 0.27
CA LEU A 189 6.87 9.66 1.04
C LEU A 189 6.57 11.02 1.73
N HIS A 190 5.90 11.93 1.02
CA HIS A 190 5.50 13.22 1.58
C HIS A 190 4.38 13.11 2.62
N PHE A 191 3.35 12.29 2.34
CA PHE A 191 2.25 12.03 3.28
C PHE A 191 2.78 11.40 4.58
N PHE A 192 3.59 10.34 4.47
CA PHE A 192 4.19 9.65 5.61
C PHE A 192 4.98 10.63 6.48
N ARG A 193 5.86 11.45 5.88
CA ARG A 193 6.63 12.46 6.63
C ARG A 193 5.72 13.43 7.40
N ARG A 194 4.61 13.90 6.81
CA ARG A 194 3.66 14.78 7.51
C ARG A 194 2.97 14.05 8.67
N ARG A 195 2.53 12.80 8.47
CA ARG A 195 1.87 12.01 9.52
C ARG A 195 2.79 11.55 10.64
N SER A 196 4.08 11.31 10.39
CA SER A 196 5.05 11.05 11.47
C SER A 196 5.09 12.17 12.52
N PHE A 197 4.94 13.43 12.11
CA PHE A 197 4.89 14.56 13.05
C PHE A 197 3.60 14.59 13.87
N GLU A 198 2.46 14.20 13.30
CA GLU A 198 1.18 14.10 14.02
C GLU A 198 1.21 12.97 15.06
N MET A 199 1.87 11.85 14.73
CA MET A 199 2.04 10.71 15.63
C MET A 199 2.89 11.02 16.87
N LEU A 200 3.79 12.02 16.82
CA LEU A 200 4.50 12.51 18.03
C LEU A 200 3.53 13.02 19.12
N ALA A 201 2.34 13.48 18.74
CA ALA A 201 1.27 13.86 19.67
C ALA A 201 0.33 12.70 20.03
N GLY A 202 0.61 11.48 19.54
CA GLY A 202 -0.27 10.32 19.67
C GLY A 202 -1.50 10.33 18.75
N ASP A 203 -1.60 11.27 17.80
CA ASP A 203 -2.72 11.34 16.86
C ASP A 203 -2.46 10.49 15.62
N PHE A 204 -3.31 9.48 15.42
CA PHE A 204 -3.29 8.58 14.26
C PHE A 204 -4.44 8.88 13.29
N SER A 205 -5.35 9.80 13.61
CA SER A 205 -6.55 10.09 12.82
C SER A 205 -6.22 10.61 11.41
N GLY A 206 -5.14 11.39 11.28
CA GLY A 206 -4.66 11.94 10.02
C GLY A 206 -4.35 10.90 8.93
N TRP A 207 -3.97 9.67 9.31
CA TRP A 207 -3.73 8.57 8.36
C TRP A 207 -5.00 8.13 7.61
N LEU A 208 -6.18 8.39 8.18
CA LEU A 208 -7.48 8.07 7.58
C LEU A 208 -7.96 9.12 6.57
N VAL A 209 -7.32 10.30 6.54
CA VAL A 209 -7.78 11.47 5.77
C VAL A 209 -6.88 11.69 4.54
N PRO A 210 -7.40 11.51 3.31
CA PRO A 210 -6.67 11.85 2.10
C PRO A 210 -6.28 13.33 2.06
N GLU A 211 -5.03 13.60 1.75
CA GLU A 211 -4.50 14.97 1.79
C GLU A 211 -4.64 15.65 0.42
N ASN A 212 -5.71 16.42 0.26
CA ASN A 212 -6.08 17.04 -1.02
C ASN A 212 -4.96 17.92 -1.62
N GLU A 213 -4.16 18.58 -0.78
CA GLU A 213 -2.99 19.36 -1.19
C GLU A 213 -1.94 18.48 -1.90
N LEU A 214 -1.56 17.35 -1.30
CA LEU A 214 -0.61 16.39 -1.87
C LEU A 214 -1.22 15.65 -3.08
N VAL A 215 -2.51 15.33 -3.07
CA VAL A 215 -3.21 14.78 -4.25
C VAL A 215 -3.13 15.78 -5.41
N GLY A 216 -3.38 17.06 -5.14
CA GLY A 216 -3.23 18.16 -6.09
C GLY A 216 -1.82 18.25 -6.68
N LEU A 217 -0.81 18.28 -5.80
CA LEU A 217 0.59 18.49 -6.17
C LEU A 217 1.22 17.29 -6.90
N TYR A 218 0.94 16.06 -6.46
CA TYR A 218 1.61 14.86 -6.96
C TYR A 218 0.79 14.07 -7.97
N LEU A 219 -0.55 14.08 -7.94
CA LEU A 219 -1.35 13.12 -8.70
C LEU A 219 -2.18 13.73 -9.84
N VAL A 220 -2.59 15.00 -9.73
CA VAL A 220 -3.39 15.67 -10.78
C VAL A 220 -2.65 15.65 -12.12
N GLY A 221 -3.39 15.32 -13.19
CA GLY A 221 -2.88 15.20 -14.55
C GLY A 221 -2.15 13.88 -14.87
N ARG A 222 -1.77 13.07 -13.88
CA ARG A 222 -0.89 11.87 -14.02
C ARG A 222 -1.64 10.53 -13.97
N ASN A 223 -2.89 10.51 -14.44
CA ASN A 223 -3.74 9.32 -14.52
C ASN A 223 -3.17 8.25 -15.48
N ARG A 224 -3.13 6.98 -15.07
CA ARG A 224 -2.64 5.86 -15.92
C ARG A 224 -3.39 5.78 -17.25
N LEU A 225 -4.71 5.95 -17.21
CA LEU A 225 -5.60 5.83 -18.37
C LEU A 225 -5.31 6.88 -19.47
N ARG A 226 -4.81 8.07 -19.10
CA ARG A 226 -4.54 9.15 -20.07
C ARG A 226 -3.30 8.85 -20.93
N ALA A 227 -2.34 8.09 -20.41
CA ALA A 227 -1.12 7.72 -21.13
C ALA A 227 -1.37 6.76 -22.31
N ALA A 228 -2.42 5.95 -22.24
CA ALA A 228 -2.79 5.03 -23.32
C ALA A 228 -3.40 5.74 -24.54
N SER A 229 -4.03 6.91 -24.35
CA SER A 229 -4.87 7.54 -25.37
C SER A 229 -4.14 8.45 -26.37
N PHE A 230 -2.83 8.69 -26.19
CA PHE A 230 -2.07 9.62 -27.05
C PHE A 230 -1.23 8.95 -28.15
N LYS A 231 -1.33 7.63 -28.33
CA LYS A 231 -1.01 7.02 -29.63
C LYS A 231 -2.17 7.25 -30.61
N SER A 232 -2.50 8.53 -30.84
CA SER A 232 -3.27 8.94 -32.01
C SER A 232 -2.41 8.63 -33.21
N ASP A 233 -2.88 7.69 -34.01
CA ASP A 233 -2.24 7.22 -35.22
C ASP A 233 -2.01 8.40 -36.18
N ARG A 234 -0.81 8.98 -36.16
CA ARG A 234 -0.39 9.95 -37.16
C ARG A 234 0.15 9.19 -38.36
N THR A 235 -0.74 8.43 -38.99
CA THR A 235 -0.58 7.83 -40.30
C THR A 235 -0.22 8.94 -41.27
N LYS A 236 1.09 9.16 -41.48
CA LYS A 236 1.59 10.00 -42.55
C LYS A 236 1.21 9.33 -43.86
N PHE A 237 0.10 9.78 -44.43
CA PHE A 237 -0.12 9.76 -45.87
C PHE A 237 1.07 10.52 -46.50
N SER A 238 2.08 9.80 -46.96
CA SER A 238 3.11 10.33 -47.83
C SER A 238 2.60 10.25 -49.27
N PRO A 239 2.25 11.36 -49.93
CA PRO A 239 2.10 11.35 -51.38
C PRO A 239 3.48 11.06 -51.99
N GLY A 240 3.52 10.21 -53.02
CA GLY A 240 4.76 9.80 -53.66
C GLY A 240 5.50 10.98 -54.29
N SER A 241 6.83 10.90 -54.30
CA SER A 241 7.69 11.74 -55.13
C SER A 241 8.84 10.88 -55.63
N SER A 242 8.71 10.44 -56.87
CA SER A 242 9.66 9.58 -57.59
C SER A 242 10.74 10.41 -58.28
N SER A 243 11.89 9.77 -58.53
CA SER A 243 13.01 10.26 -59.36
C SER A 243 13.79 11.46 -58.78
N SER A 244 15.07 11.67 -59.09
CA SER A 244 15.96 10.96 -60.04
C SER A 244 17.40 10.91 -59.54
N SER A 245 18.14 9.90 -59.97
CA SER A 245 19.59 9.78 -59.84
C SER A 245 20.35 10.86 -60.62
N SER A 246 21.45 11.37 -60.05
CA SER A 246 22.54 11.99 -60.82
C SER A 246 23.88 11.75 -60.13
N SER A 247 24.72 10.94 -60.79
CA SER A 247 26.14 10.78 -60.46
C SER A 247 26.89 12.09 -60.73
N GLY A 248 27.84 12.45 -59.87
CA GLY A 248 28.74 13.59 -60.05
C GLY A 248 30.03 13.41 -59.27
N THR A 249 31.10 13.06 -59.97
CA THR A 249 32.49 13.32 -59.57
C THR A 249 32.71 14.86 -59.61
N ASP A 250 33.68 15.49 -58.93
CA ASP A 250 35.14 15.45 -59.20
C ASP A 250 35.92 16.35 -58.18
N PRO A 251 37.27 16.52 -58.27
CA PRO A 251 38.15 16.77 -57.11
C PRO A 251 38.83 18.17 -57.00
N TYR A 252 39.68 18.33 -55.96
CA TYR A 252 40.54 19.51 -55.63
C TYR A 252 39.71 20.80 -55.37
N THR A 253 40.09 21.79 -54.57
CA THR A 253 41.39 22.34 -54.13
C THR A 253 41.17 22.84 -52.67
N THR A 254 42.16 23.13 -51.83
CA THR A 254 43.60 23.33 -52.07
C THR A 254 44.43 22.53 -51.06
#